data_AF-A0A349D7E6-F1
#
_entry.id   AF-A0A349D7E6-F1
#
_cell.length_a   1.000
_cell.length_b   1.000
_cell.length_c   1.000
_cell.angle_alpha   90.00
_cell.angle_beta   90.00
_cell.angle_gamma   90.00
#
_symmetry.space_group_name_H-M   'P 1'
#
loop_
_entity.id
_entity.type
_entity.pdbx_description
1 polymer ?
#
loop_
_entity_poly.entity_id
_entity_poly.type
_entity_poly.pdbx_seq_one_letter_code
_entity_poly.pdbx_strand_id
1 'polypeptide(L)'
;MGIYSIILVGVAVIYISVALFFYFFQEPLLFRPTELADDYKFNFDFPFEERNFEMKDGAVINAIFIPAENERGVLLYFHGNTGSLERWGPIAKYFTQFGYSILIPDYRGYGKSTGVRSMQSFFNDALFLYQ
;
A
#
# COMPACT_ATOMS: atom_id res chain seq x y z
N MET A 1 18.38 -36.20 -31.40
CA MET A 1 17.93 -34.79 -31.47
C MET A 1 19.00 -33.98 -32.17
N GLY A 2 18.63 -33.03 -33.05
CA GLY A 2 19.59 -32.11 -33.66
C GLY A 2 20.05 -31.02 -32.67
N ILE A 3 21.20 -30.41 -32.91
CA ILE A 3 21.76 -29.35 -32.05
C ILE A 3 20.78 -28.18 -31.85
N TYR A 4 20.03 -27.82 -32.88
CA TYR A 4 18.99 -26.79 -32.80
C TYR A 4 17.84 -27.14 -31.84
N SER A 5 17.44 -28.43 -31.79
CA SER A 5 16.41 -28.89 -30.85
C SER A 5 16.89 -28.81 -29.41
N ILE A 6 18.17 -29.13 -29.16
CA ILE A 6 18.77 -29.03 -27.82
C ILE A 6 18.83 -27.57 -27.37
N ILE A 7 19.25 -26.66 -28.25
CA ILE A 7 19.29 -25.23 -27.96
C ILE A 7 17.89 -24.68 -27.66
N LEU A 8 16.89 -25.03 -28.48
CA LEU A 8 15.51 -24.58 -28.30
C LEU A 8 14.95 -25.04 -26.94
N VAL A 9 15.15 -26.30 -26.58
CA VAL A 9 14.73 -26.84 -25.28
C VAL A 9 15.44 -26.13 -24.14
N GLY A 10 16.75 -25.89 -24.26
CA GLY A 10 17.51 -25.14 -23.27
C GLY A 10 16.97 -23.73 -23.02
N VAL A 11 16.67 -22.98 -24.09
CA VAL A 11 16.08 -21.63 -24.00
C VAL A 11 14.69 -21.68 -23.36
N ALA A 12 13.85 -22.64 -23.75
CA ALA A 12 12.51 -22.79 -23.18
C ALA A 12 12.57 -23.09 -21.67
N VAL A 13 13.48 -23.97 -21.24
CA VAL A 13 13.67 -24.29 -19.82
C VAL A 13 14.10 -23.04 -19.05
N ILE A 14 15.09 -22.29 -19.55
CA ILE A 14 15.57 -21.05 -18.89
C ILE A 14 14.43 -20.04 -18.78
N TYR A 15 13.68 -19.81 -19.86
CA TYR A 15 12.56 -18.87 -19.86
C TYR A 15 11.49 -19.25 -18.83
N ILE A 16 11.08 -20.52 -18.80
CA ILE A 16 10.09 -21.02 -17.84
C ILE A 16 10.62 -20.87 -16.40
N SER A 17 11.88 -21.21 -16.14
CA SER A 17 12.48 -21.06 -14.81
C SER A 17 12.48 -19.60 -14.34
N VAL A 18 12.82 -18.65 -15.22
CA VAL A 18 12.78 -17.22 -14.90
C VAL A 18 11.34 -16.74 -14.65
N ALA A 19 10.39 -17.17 -15.49
CA ALA A 19 8.98 -16.81 -15.33
C ALA A 19 8.42 -17.33 -14.00
N LEU A 20 8.71 -18.58 -13.64
CA LEU A 20 8.31 -19.16 -12.35
C LEU A 20 8.95 -18.41 -11.18
N PHE A 21 10.23 -18.06 -11.27
CA PHE A 21 10.90 -17.25 -10.26
C PHE A 21 10.16 -15.93 -10.03
N PHE A 22 9.89 -15.16 -11.08
CA PHE A 22 9.14 -13.92 -10.93
C PHE A 22 7.71 -14.15 -10.43
N TYR A 23 7.02 -15.20 -10.90
CA TYR A 23 5.67 -15.50 -10.45
C TYR A 23 5.59 -15.73 -8.94
N PHE A 24 6.54 -16.48 -8.36
CA PHE A 24 6.55 -16.79 -6.93
C PHE A 24 7.17 -15.67 -6.07
N PHE A 25 8.09 -14.86 -6.62
CA PHE A 25 8.82 -13.84 -5.86
C PHE A 25 8.42 -12.39 -6.20
N GLN A 26 7.39 -12.17 -7.02
CA GLN A 26 6.93 -10.83 -7.39
C GLN A 26 6.49 -9.99 -6.20
N GLU A 27 5.78 -10.55 -5.22
CA GLU A 27 5.23 -9.76 -4.12
C GLU A 27 6.31 -9.08 -3.24
N PRO A 28 7.34 -9.80 -2.73
CA PRO A 28 8.42 -9.13 -2.00
C PRO A 28 9.34 -8.28 -2.89
N LEU A 29 9.36 -8.52 -4.21
CA LEU A 29 10.12 -7.68 -5.14
C LEU A 29 9.43 -6.34 -5.40
N LEU A 30 8.11 -6.40 -5.59
CA LEU A 30 7.26 -5.25 -5.86
C LEU A 30 7.03 -4.46 -4.58
N PHE A 31 6.55 -5.08 -3.50
CA PHE A 31 6.16 -4.37 -2.28
C PHE A 31 7.32 -4.27 -1.30
N ARG A 32 7.63 -3.04 -0.87
CA ARG A 32 8.67 -2.74 0.11
C ARG A 32 8.04 -2.05 1.32
N PRO A 33 7.30 -2.81 2.15
CA PRO A 33 6.65 -2.25 3.33
C PRO A 33 7.69 -1.66 4.29
N THR A 34 7.31 -0.55 4.92
CA THR A 34 7.96 -0.07 6.14
C THR A 34 6.95 -0.22 7.25
N GLU A 35 7.14 -1.24 8.09
CA GLU A 35 6.29 -1.46 9.26
C GLU A 35 6.67 -0.47 10.37
N LEU A 36 5.66 -0.02 11.11
CA LEU A 36 5.79 0.81 12.30
C LEU A 36 5.25 0.00 13.48
N ALA A 37 5.80 0.23 14.67
CA ALA A 37 5.29 -0.40 15.88
C ALA A 37 3.85 0.04 16.16
N ASP A 38 3.05 -0.82 16.78
CA ASP A 38 1.64 -0.53 17.10
C ASP A 38 1.48 0.70 18.00
N ASP A 39 2.45 0.94 18.89
CA ASP A 39 2.50 2.07 19.80
C ASP A 39 3.19 3.32 19.20
N TYR A 40 3.65 3.24 17.95
CA TYR A 40 4.23 4.38 17.23
C TYR A 40 3.26 5.55 17.24
N LYS A 41 3.79 6.72 17.58
CA LYS A 41 3.06 7.99 17.64
C LYS A 41 3.51 8.89 16.51
N PHE A 42 2.60 9.15 15.59
CA PHE A 42 2.82 10.16 14.57
C PHE A 42 3.03 11.54 15.22
N ASN A 43 4.06 12.24 14.76
CA ASN A 43 4.40 13.58 15.26
C ASN A 43 4.46 14.55 14.08
N PHE A 44 3.29 15.06 13.69
CA PHE A 44 3.17 16.06 12.64
C PHE A 44 2.99 17.46 13.23
N ASP A 45 3.46 18.47 12.50
CA ASP A 45 3.34 19.88 12.87
C ASP A 45 2.00 20.52 12.43
N PHE A 46 1.00 19.68 12.12
CA PHE A 46 -0.32 20.09 11.67
C PHE A 46 -1.42 19.26 12.33
N PRO A 47 -2.67 19.75 12.38
CA PRO A 47 -3.79 18.97 12.90
C PRO A 47 -4.03 17.71 12.08
N PHE A 48 -4.19 16.58 12.75
CA PHE A 48 -4.53 15.31 12.14
C PHE A 48 -5.25 14.41 13.14
N GLU A 49 -5.97 13.42 12.62
CA GLU A 49 -6.57 12.33 13.40
C GLU A 49 -6.03 11.00 12.88
N GLU A 50 -5.52 10.16 13.77
CA GLU A 50 -5.20 8.77 13.45
C GLU A 50 -6.48 7.93 13.57
N ARG A 51 -6.77 7.11 12.55
CA ARG A 51 -7.96 6.25 12.49
C ARG A 51 -7.56 4.82 12.17
N ASN A 52 -8.23 3.87 12.81
CA ASN A 52 -8.08 2.45 12.52
C ASN A 52 -9.42 1.90 12.03
N PHE A 53 -9.38 1.20 10.91
CA PHE A 53 -10.53 0.57 10.29
C PHE A 53 -10.43 -0.94 10.37
N GLU A 54 -11.39 -1.59 11.03
CA GLU A 54 -11.46 -3.05 11.11
C GLU A 54 -12.11 -3.61 9.84
N MET A 55 -11.38 -4.48 9.15
CA MET A 55 -11.86 -5.18 7.96
C MET A 55 -12.61 -6.45 8.36
N LYS A 56 -13.46 -6.94 7.45
CA LYS A 56 -14.29 -8.14 7.68
C LYS A 56 -13.49 -9.41 8.00
N ASP A 57 -12.26 -9.49 7.53
CA ASP A 57 -11.35 -10.61 7.77
C ASP A 57 -10.42 -10.40 8.98
N GLY A 58 -10.69 -9.37 9.80
CA GLY A 58 -9.93 -9.06 11.01
C GLY A 58 -8.64 -8.27 10.79
N ALA A 59 -8.32 -7.92 9.54
CA ALA A 59 -7.22 -6.97 9.28
C ALA A 59 -7.58 -5.58 9.81
N VAL A 60 -6.58 -4.82 10.23
CA VAL A 60 -6.73 -3.42 10.64
C VAL A 60 -6.01 -2.53 9.65
N ILE A 61 -6.71 -1.54 9.10
CA ILE A 61 -6.12 -0.53 8.22
C ILE A 61 -5.97 0.76 9.01
N ASN A 62 -4.71 1.16 9.25
CA ASN A 62 -4.35 2.43 9.84
C ASN A 62 -4.39 3.53 8.79
N ALA A 63 -4.92 4.69 9.17
CA ALA A 63 -5.01 5.85 8.30
C ALA A 63 -4.81 7.13 9.11
N ILE A 64 -4.40 8.18 8.40
CA ILE A 64 -4.45 9.55 8.92
C ILE A 64 -5.54 10.30 8.17
N PHE A 65 -6.37 11.01 8.93
CA PHE A 65 -7.27 12.03 8.44
C PHE A 65 -6.68 13.42 8.71
N ILE A 66 -6.61 14.27 7.69
CA ILE A 66 -6.07 15.62 7.77
C ILE A 66 -7.19 16.59 7.37
N PRO A 67 -7.76 17.37 8.30
CA PRO A 67 -8.85 18.30 7.97
C PRO A 67 -8.34 19.53 7.19
N ALA A 68 -9.16 20.02 6.27
CA ALA A 68 -9.00 21.34 5.64
C ALA A 68 -9.93 22.37 6.32
N GLU A 69 -9.49 23.63 6.39
CA GLU A 69 -10.25 24.69 7.08
C GLU A 69 -11.60 25.02 6.41
N ASN A 70 -11.64 25.01 5.07
CA ASN A 70 -12.85 25.26 4.28
C ASN A 70 -13.13 24.06 3.38
N GLU A 71 -13.51 22.93 3.99
CA GLU A 71 -13.63 21.65 3.31
C GLU A 71 -14.67 21.68 2.17
N ARG A 72 -14.20 21.38 0.96
CA ARG A 72 -14.97 21.20 -0.27
C ARG A 72 -15.31 19.73 -0.53
N GLY A 73 -14.64 18.82 0.18
CA GLY A 73 -14.80 17.38 0.14
C GLY A 73 -13.58 16.66 0.70
N VAL A 74 -13.65 15.32 0.72
CA VAL A 74 -12.57 14.45 1.19
C VAL A 74 -11.87 13.78 0.02
N LEU A 75 -10.54 13.82 -0.01
CA LEU A 75 -9.70 13.07 -0.95
C LEU A 75 -9.21 11.79 -0.25
N LEU A 76 -9.62 10.65 -0.77
CA LEU A 76 -9.06 9.34 -0.38
C LEU A 76 -7.75 9.12 -1.17
N TYR A 77 -6.61 9.20 -0.48
CA TYR A 77 -5.28 9.18 -1.10
C TYR A 77 -4.56 7.87 -0.84
N PHE A 78 -4.35 7.07 -1.89
CA PHE A 78 -3.53 5.86 -1.82
C PHE A 78 -2.09 6.19 -2.21
N HIS A 79 -1.16 6.01 -1.28
CA HIS A 79 0.21 6.49 -1.41
C HIS A 79 1.13 5.58 -2.25
N GLY A 80 2.39 5.96 -2.45
CA GLY A 80 3.34 5.15 -3.22
C GLY A 80 3.81 3.89 -2.47
N ASN A 81 4.37 2.94 -3.22
CA ASN A 81 4.77 1.60 -2.77
C ASN A 81 5.90 1.49 -1.70
N THR A 82 6.41 2.60 -1.15
CA THR A 82 7.49 2.55 -0.14
C THR A 82 7.22 3.50 1.01
N GLY A 83 7.72 3.16 2.19
CA GLY A 83 7.54 3.95 3.40
C GLY A 83 6.22 3.62 4.10
N SER A 84 5.74 4.58 4.89
CA SER A 84 4.51 4.49 5.67
C SER A 84 3.87 5.87 5.77
N LEU A 85 2.78 5.96 6.52
CA LEU A 85 2.14 7.23 6.87
C LEU A 85 3.06 8.28 7.52
N GLU A 86 4.17 7.90 8.15
CA GLU A 86 5.17 8.85 8.65
C GLU A 86 5.73 9.72 7.51
N ARG A 87 6.02 9.10 6.37
CA ARG A 87 6.52 9.78 5.17
C ARG A 87 5.40 10.44 4.38
N TRP A 88 4.27 9.75 4.25
CA TRP A 88 3.22 10.15 3.31
C TRP A 88 2.19 11.13 3.89
N GLY A 89 2.00 11.18 5.21
CA GLY A 89 1.13 12.15 5.87
C GLY A 89 1.48 13.61 5.51
N PRO A 90 2.74 14.05 5.66
CA PRO A 90 3.16 15.40 5.28
C PRO A 90 3.01 15.69 3.78
N ILE A 91 3.17 14.68 2.93
CA ILE A 91 2.98 14.81 1.47
C ILE A 91 1.49 14.99 1.16
N ALA A 92 0.61 14.21 1.78
CA ALA A 92 -0.83 14.30 1.63
C ALA A 92 -1.38 15.65 2.12
N LYS A 93 -0.83 16.20 3.20
CA LYS A 93 -1.21 17.51 3.75
C LYS A 93 -1.21 18.61 2.71
N TYR A 94 -0.34 18.57 1.69
CA TYR A 94 -0.32 19.59 0.65
C TYR A 94 -1.66 19.74 -0.08
N PHE A 95 -2.52 18.73 -0.12
CA PHE A 95 -3.81 18.84 -0.77
C PHE A 95 -4.85 19.66 0.02
N THR A 96 -4.65 19.87 1.33
CA THR A 96 -5.57 20.68 2.15
C THR A 96 -5.57 22.14 1.76
N GLN A 97 -4.48 22.66 1.17
CA GLN A 97 -4.39 24.02 0.67
C GLN A 97 -5.39 24.31 -0.47
N PHE A 98 -5.90 23.27 -1.14
CA PHE A 98 -6.91 23.39 -2.19
C PHE A 98 -8.35 23.24 -1.66
N GLY A 99 -8.50 23.14 -0.33
CA GLY A 99 -9.78 22.99 0.35
C GLY A 99 -10.28 21.55 0.44
N TYR A 100 -9.41 20.54 0.34
CA TYR A 100 -9.82 19.13 0.50
C TYR A 100 -9.25 18.54 1.79
N SER A 101 -10.11 17.97 2.63
CA SER A 101 -9.65 17.11 3.72
C SER A 101 -9.13 15.80 3.15
N ILE A 102 -8.14 15.18 3.78
CA ILE A 102 -7.45 14.02 3.21
C ILE A 102 -7.63 12.83 4.13
N LEU A 103 -8.04 11.70 3.59
CA LEU A 103 -7.95 10.40 4.24
C LEU A 103 -6.87 9.60 3.52
N ILE A 104 -5.78 9.31 4.21
CA ILE A 104 -4.66 8.53 3.67
C ILE A 104 -4.46 7.27 4.52
N PRO A 105 -4.74 6.06 3.98
CA PRO A 105 -4.46 4.79 4.63
C PRO A 105 -3.07 4.24 4.30
N ASP A 106 -2.47 3.49 5.22
CA ASP A 106 -1.40 2.52 4.92
C ASP A 106 -2.02 1.20 4.41
N TYR A 107 -1.38 0.55 3.45
CA TYR A 107 -1.80 -0.79 2.98
C TYR A 107 -1.53 -1.88 4.03
N ARG A 108 -2.18 -3.04 3.94
CA ARG A 108 -1.85 -4.19 4.81
C ARG A 108 -0.35 -4.47 4.82
N GLY A 109 0.26 -4.59 6.00
CA GLY A 109 1.69 -4.78 6.19
C GLY A 109 2.53 -3.51 6.01
N TYR A 110 1.93 -2.34 5.78
CA TYR A 110 2.61 -1.04 5.79
C TYR A 110 2.26 -0.29 7.06
N GLY A 111 3.21 0.45 7.59
CA GLY A 111 3.09 1.18 8.84
C GLY A 111 2.48 0.32 9.93
N LYS A 112 1.32 0.74 10.44
CA LYS A 112 0.61 0.07 11.52
C LYS A 112 -0.54 -0.83 11.02
N SER A 113 -0.74 -0.92 9.70
CA SER A 113 -1.78 -1.75 9.11
C SER A 113 -1.40 -3.23 9.12
N THR A 114 -2.34 -4.09 9.49
CA THR A 114 -2.11 -5.53 9.66
C THR A 114 -2.75 -6.36 8.55
N GLY A 115 -2.53 -7.68 8.58
CA GLY A 115 -3.19 -8.64 7.70
C GLY A 115 -2.37 -9.02 6.46
N VAL A 116 -2.89 -10.01 5.71
CA VAL A 116 -2.22 -10.57 4.53
C VAL A 116 -2.54 -9.75 3.29
N ARG A 117 -1.50 -9.41 2.52
CA ARG A 117 -1.62 -8.71 1.24
C ARG A 117 -2.07 -9.68 0.14
N SER A 118 -3.01 -9.22 -0.68
CA SER A 118 -3.37 -9.82 -1.96
C SER A 118 -3.98 -8.73 -2.83
N MET A 119 -4.07 -8.97 -4.14
CA MET A 119 -4.80 -8.03 -5.02
C MET A 119 -6.25 -7.86 -4.56
N GLN A 120 -6.91 -8.95 -4.15
CA GLN A 120 -8.29 -8.90 -3.68
C GLN A 120 -8.43 -8.08 -2.39
N SER A 121 -7.54 -8.26 -1.41
CA SER A 121 -7.61 -7.50 -0.16
C SER A 121 -7.39 -6.01 -0.41
N PHE A 122 -6.45 -5.65 -1.29
CA PHE A 122 -6.19 -4.26 -1.65
C PHE A 122 -7.44 -3.56 -2.21
N PHE A 123 -8.17 -4.21 -3.12
CA PHE A 123 -9.42 -3.67 -3.65
C PHE A 123 -10.53 -3.62 -2.61
N ASN A 124 -10.64 -4.65 -1.76
CA ASN A 124 -11.66 -4.69 -0.70
C ASN A 124 -11.46 -3.57 0.32
N ASP A 125 -10.22 -3.38 0.78
CA ASP A 125 -9.87 -2.34 1.74
C ASP A 125 -10.12 -0.95 1.14
N ALA A 126 -9.71 -0.75 -0.13
CA ALA A 126 -9.94 0.52 -0.82
C ALA A 126 -11.43 0.84 -1.01
N LEU A 127 -12.24 -0.17 -1.38
CA LEU A 127 -13.68 -0.01 -1.52
C LEU A 127 -14.35 0.24 -0.16
N PHE A 128 -13.90 -0.43 0.90
CA PHE A 128 -14.41 -0.21 2.25
C PHE A 128 -14.16 1.22 2.71
N LEU A 129 -12.96 1.77 2.49
CA LEU A 129 -12.61 3.14 2.86
C LEU A 129 -13.31 4.22 2.03
N TYR A 130 -13.77 3.86 0.83
CA TYR A 130 -14.51 4.77 -0.04
C TYR A 130 -15.99 4.92 0.33
N GLN A 131 -16.59 3.90 0.97
CA GLN A 131 -18.00 3.84 1.34
C GLN A 131 -18.28 4.51 2.68
#